data_AF-A0A8B6E319-F1
#
_entry.id   AF-A0A8B6E319-F1
#
_cell.length_a   1.000
_cell.length_b   1.000
_cell.length_c   1.000
_cell.angle_alpha   90.00
_cell.angle_beta   90.00
_cell.angle_gamma   90.00
#
_symmetry.space_group_name_H-M   'P 1'
#
loop_
_entity.id
_entity.type
_entity.pdbx_description
1 polymer ?
#
loop_
_entity_poly.entity_id
_entity_poly.type
_entity_poly.pdbx_seq_one_letter_code
_entity_poly.pdbx_strand_id
1 'polypeptide(L)'
;AEIYIATPETRDYTFVSNYGIRASDRILSFQLNACNNAYLGLISGSSDDQPLYEIDLGAYGNTVSYILARTSGSLPRLDEYPGPALKCNTYKDFRIIWDDDTINVSRGLDDSCSPFLTWTSPTTF
;
A
#
# COMPACT_ATOMS: atom_id res chain seq x y z
N ALA A 1 -0.13 -13.20 16.83
CA ALA A 1 -1.39 -13.75 16.32
C ALA A 1 -1.53 -13.28 14.89
N GLU A 2 -1.88 -14.16 13.96
CA GLU A 2 -2.19 -13.75 12.59
C GLU A 2 -3.59 -13.11 12.57
N ILE A 3 -3.73 -12.02 11.82
CA ILE A 3 -4.95 -11.22 11.74
C ILE A 3 -5.45 -11.30 10.30
N TYR A 4 -6.66 -11.80 10.12
CA TYR A 4 -7.30 -11.86 8.81
C TYR A 4 -8.33 -10.75 8.69
N ILE A 5 -8.19 -9.92 7.66
CA ILE A 5 -9.08 -8.79 7.39
C ILE A 5 -9.64 -8.98 5.99
N ALA A 6 -10.96 -9.15 5.89
CA ALA A 6 -11.66 -9.16 4.61
C ALA A 6 -12.19 -7.74 4.34
N THR A 7 -11.88 -7.21 3.17
CA THR A 7 -12.37 -5.91 2.71
C THR A 7 -13.27 -6.11 1.49
N PRO A 8 -14.38 -5.34 1.35
CA PRO A 8 -15.18 -5.35 0.14
C PRO A 8 -14.39 -4.80 -1.06
N GLU A 9 -14.87 -5.04 -2.28
CA GLU A 9 -14.36 -4.40 -3.51
C GLU A 9 -14.87 -2.96 -3.63
N THR A 10 -14.65 -2.16 -2.59
CA THR A 10 -14.91 -0.72 -2.55
C THR A 10 -13.63 0.00 -2.13
N ARG A 11 -13.56 1.31 -2.34
CA ARG A 11 -12.39 2.13 -1.96
C ARG A 11 -12.53 2.70 -0.55
N ASP A 12 -13.13 1.92 0.35
CA ASP A 12 -13.28 2.24 1.76
C ASP A 12 -12.12 1.64 2.58
N TYR A 13 -11.56 2.41 3.51
CA TYR A 13 -10.40 1.95 4.29
C TYR A 13 -10.82 1.30 5.60
N THR A 14 -10.21 0.16 5.90
CA THR A 14 -10.22 -0.44 7.24
C THR A 14 -8.90 -0.11 7.94
N PHE A 15 -8.98 0.63 9.05
CA PHE A 15 -7.79 0.99 9.82
C PHE A 15 -7.21 -0.22 10.56
N VAL A 16 -5.96 -0.56 10.24
CA VAL A 16 -5.23 -1.67 10.89
C VAL A 16 -4.90 -1.40 12.36
N SER A 17 -4.96 -0.14 12.81
CA SER A 17 -4.81 0.26 14.21
C SER A 17 -5.89 -0.33 15.13
N ASN A 18 -7.08 -0.60 14.60
CA ASN A 18 -8.15 -1.31 15.32
C ASN A 18 -7.75 -2.75 15.69
N TYR A 19 -6.70 -3.27 15.06
CA TYR A 19 -6.15 -4.61 15.30
C TYR A 19 -4.78 -4.54 16.00
N GLY A 20 -4.38 -3.37 16.51
CA GLY A 20 -3.13 -3.17 17.25
C GLY A 20 -1.89 -2.90 16.40
N ILE A 21 -2.03 -2.84 15.07
CA ILE A 21 -0.92 -2.50 14.15
C ILE A 21 -0.77 -0.98 14.09
N ARG A 22 0.40 -0.47 14.48
CA ARG A 22 0.62 0.97 14.65
C ARG A 22 1.53 1.52 13.55
N ALA A 23 1.25 2.75 13.14
CA ALA A 23 2.05 3.43 12.13
C ALA A 23 3.46 3.81 12.62
N SER A 24 3.72 3.82 13.93
CA SER A 24 5.04 4.10 14.51
C SER A 24 6.14 3.17 14.01
N ASP A 25 5.77 1.97 13.58
CA ASP A 25 6.73 0.95 13.16
C ASP A 25 7.23 1.24 11.74
N ARG A 26 6.58 2.17 11.01
CA ARG A 26 6.91 2.59 9.63
C ARG A 26 7.06 1.43 8.65
N ILE A 27 6.48 0.28 9.00
CA ILE A 27 6.58 -0.97 8.29
C ILE A 27 5.26 -1.72 8.39
N LEU A 28 4.87 -2.35 7.29
CA LEU A 28 3.73 -3.27 7.23
C LEU A 28 4.12 -4.47 6.37
N SER A 29 4.17 -5.65 6.98
CA SER A 29 4.35 -6.92 6.27
C SER A 29 3.04 -7.69 6.31
N PHE A 30 2.54 -8.12 5.15
CA PHE A 30 1.23 -8.73 5.05
C PHE A 30 1.15 -9.67 3.85
N GLN A 31 0.16 -10.55 3.91
CA GLN A 31 -0.21 -11.40 2.79
C GLN A 31 -1.54 -10.94 2.21
N LEU A 32 -1.61 -10.88 0.88
CA LEU A 32 -2.77 -10.38 0.17
C LEU A 32 -3.24 -11.41 -0.86
N ASN A 33 -4.52 -11.76 -0.81
CA ASN A 33 -5.19 -12.57 -1.82
C ASN A 33 -6.29 -11.71 -2.47
N ALA A 34 -6.02 -11.29 -3.71
CA ALA A 34 -6.92 -10.45 -4.49
C ALA A 34 -6.74 -10.75 -5.98
N CYS A 35 -7.80 -10.55 -6.76
CA CYS A 35 -7.80 -10.80 -8.20
C CYS A 35 -7.42 -9.58 -9.03
N ASN A 36 -7.98 -8.43 -8.65
CA ASN A 36 -7.93 -7.21 -9.45
C ASN A 36 -7.05 -6.19 -8.75
N ASN A 37 -7.56 -5.54 -7.71
CA ASN A 37 -6.95 -4.38 -7.06
C ASN A 37 -6.86 -4.58 -5.55
N ALA A 38 -5.89 -3.92 -4.94
CA ALA A 38 -5.88 -3.64 -3.51
C ALA A 38 -5.30 -2.26 -3.25
N TYR A 39 -5.98 -1.51 -2.38
CA TYR A 39 -5.62 -0.13 -2.04
C TYR A 39 -5.07 -0.10 -0.61
N LEU A 40 -3.86 0.41 -0.43
CA LEU A 40 -3.28 0.64 0.89
C LEU A 40 -3.05 2.13 1.08
N GLY A 41 -3.66 2.69 2.12
CA GLY A 41 -3.54 4.11 2.45
C GLY A 41 -2.54 4.35 3.57
N LEU A 42 -1.61 5.28 3.37
CA LEU A 42 -0.83 5.91 4.42
C LEU A 42 -1.54 7.21 4.83
N ILE A 43 -2.13 7.22 6.02
CA ILE A 43 -3.08 8.24 6.50
C ILE A 43 -2.43 9.04 7.65
N SER A 44 -2.58 10.37 7.68
CA SER A 44 -1.90 11.28 8.59
C SER A 44 -2.86 12.28 9.27
N GLY A 45 -3.54 11.86 10.35
CA GLY A 45 -4.46 12.76 11.05
C GLY A 45 -5.67 12.05 11.64
N SER A 46 -6.55 12.82 12.28
CA SER A 46 -7.80 12.32 12.91
C SER A 46 -9.08 12.69 12.13
N SER A 47 -8.95 13.44 11.03
CA SER A 47 -10.07 13.87 10.17
C SER A 47 -9.89 13.42 8.71
N ASP A 48 -9.11 12.37 8.47
CA ASP A 48 -8.65 11.94 7.15
C ASP A 48 -9.57 10.88 6.54
N ASP A 49 -10.62 11.30 5.86
CA ASP A 49 -11.39 10.41 4.99
C ASP A 49 -10.59 10.01 3.72
N GLN A 50 -9.31 10.42 3.63
CA GLN A 50 -8.49 10.38 2.44
C GLN A 50 -7.00 10.15 2.79
N PRO A 51 -6.35 9.10 2.27
CA PRO A 51 -4.93 8.86 2.55
C PRO A 51 -4.02 9.89 1.89
N LEU A 52 -2.93 10.27 2.55
CA LEU A 52 -1.92 11.17 1.99
C LEU A 52 -1.22 10.50 0.80
N TYR A 53 -0.85 9.23 0.97
CA TYR A 53 -0.32 8.38 -0.09
C TYR A 53 -1.15 7.11 -0.21
N GLU A 54 -1.33 6.67 -1.44
CA GLU A 54 -1.99 5.40 -1.72
C GLU A 54 -1.09 4.50 -2.56
N ILE A 55 -1.01 3.24 -2.16
CA ILE A 55 -0.38 2.18 -2.93
C ILE A 55 -1.52 1.39 -3.56
N ASP A 56 -1.65 1.48 -4.89
CA ASP A 56 -2.63 0.75 -5.68
C ASP A 56 -1.93 -0.47 -6.31
N LEU A 57 -2.16 -1.65 -5.74
CA LEU A 57 -1.63 -2.90 -6.25
C LEU A 57 -2.61 -3.50 -7.24
N GLY A 58 -2.15 -3.72 -8.47
CA GLY A 58 -2.95 -4.40 -9.49
C GLY A 58 -4.03 -3.53 -10.15
N ALA A 59 -3.80 -2.23 -10.30
CA ALA A 59 -4.64 -1.38 -11.13
C ALA A 59 -4.87 -1.96 -12.55
N TYR A 60 -5.98 -1.53 -13.16
CA TYR A 60 -6.42 -1.95 -14.50
C TYR A 60 -6.44 -3.48 -14.68
N GLY A 61 -7.07 -4.19 -13.74
CA GLY A 61 -7.22 -5.65 -13.82
C GLY A 61 -5.90 -6.39 -13.60
N ASN A 62 -5.13 -5.95 -12.60
CA ASN A 62 -3.84 -6.52 -12.22
C ASN A 62 -2.76 -6.42 -13.31
N THR A 63 -2.74 -5.32 -14.06
CA THR A 63 -1.75 -5.10 -15.13
C THR A 63 -0.68 -4.08 -14.80
N VAL A 64 -0.88 -3.28 -13.75
CA VAL A 64 0.07 -2.26 -13.29
C VAL A 64 -0.15 -1.98 -11.81
N SER A 65 0.83 -1.40 -11.12
CA SER A 65 0.70 -0.92 -9.74
C SER A 65 1.27 0.48 -9.61
N TYR A 66 0.78 1.25 -8.64
CA TYR A 66 1.12 2.66 -8.45
C TYR A 66 1.44 3.01 -7.01
N ILE A 67 2.31 4.01 -6.84
CA ILE A 67 2.25 4.91 -5.69
C ILE A 67 1.55 6.19 -6.17
N LEU A 68 0.58 6.67 -5.41
CA LEU A 68 -0.23 7.84 -5.69
C LEU A 68 -0.11 8.82 -4.51
N ALA A 69 -0.15 10.12 -4.79
CA ALA A 69 -0.37 11.14 -3.77
C ALA A 69 -1.80 11.66 -3.86
N ARG A 70 -2.44 11.91 -2.71
CA ARG A 70 -3.65 12.75 -2.71
C ARG A 70 -3.25 14.21 -2.54
N THR A 71 -3.56 14.98 -3.57
CA THR A 71 -3.48 16.44 -3.54
C THR A 71 -4.85 17.03 -3.81
N SER A 72 -5.03 18.32 -3.50
CA SER A 72 -6.33 18.99 -3.67
C SER A 72 -6.82 18.89 -5.12
N GLY A 73 -7.77 17.98 -5.38
CA GLY A 73 -8.39 17.76 -6.68
C GLY A 73 -7.63 16.86 -7.67
N SER A 74 -6.53 16.21 -7.27
CA SER A 74 -5.78 15.32 -8.17
C SER A 74 -5.15 14.12 -7.47
N LEU A 75 -4.84 13.10 -8.28
CA LEU A 75 -4.18 11.84 -7.87
C LEU A 75 -2.97 11.58 -8.77
N PRO A 76 -1.88 12.38 -8.65
CA PRO A 76 -0.66 12.14 -9.40
C PRO A 76 -0.09 10.74 -9.12
N ARG A 77 0.38 10.08 -10.19
CA ARG A 77 1.17 8.85 -10.12
C ARG A 77 2.61 9.22 -9.82
N LEU A 78 3.10 8.77 -8.68
CA LEU A 78 4.43 9.06 -8.16
C LEU A 78 5.46 8.03 -8.60
N ASP A 79 5.03 6.78 -8.71
CA ASP A 79 5.79 5.68 -9.29
C ASP A 79 4.84 4.67 -9.95
N GLU A 80 5.35 3.92 -10.93
CA GLU A 80 4.60 2.94 -11.71
C GLU A 80 5.40 1.65 -11.90
N TYR A 81 4.77 0.52 -11.59
CA TYR A 81 5.30 -0.80 -11.89
C TYR A 81 4.42 -1.52 -12.92
N PRO A 82 4.92 -1.80 -14.13
CA PRO A 82 4.19 -2.57 -15.12
C PRO A 82 4.20 -4.07 -14.79
N GLY A 83 3.03 -4.70 -14.84
CA GLY A 83 2.83 -6.13 -14.66
C GLY A 83 2.03 -6.51 -13.41
N PRO A 84 1.71 -7.80 -13.27
CA PRO A 84 0.87 -8.28 -12.18
C PRO A 84 1.59 -8.25 -10.83
N ALA A 85 0.93 -7.67 -9.83
CA ALA A 85 1.33 -7.76 -8.43
C ALA A 85 0.58 -8.88 -7.70
N LEU A 86 -0.69 -9.08 -8.05
CA LEU A 86 -1.64 -9.91 -7.34
C LEU A 86 -1.88 -11.27 -8.02
N LYS A 87 -2.56 -12.18 -7.33
CA LYS A 87 -2.96 -13.47 -7.87
C LYS A 87 -4.25 -13.96 -7.20
N CYS A 88 -5.27 -14.28 -8.01
CA CYS A 88 -6.51 -14.89 -7.52
C CYS A 88 -6.24 -16.18 -6.73
N ASN A 89 -6.98 -16.37 -5.63
CA ASN A 89 -6.97 -17.59 -4.82
C ASN A 89 -5.59 -17.98 -4.28
N THR A 90 -4.66 -17.03 -4.17
CA THR A 90 -3.32 -17.27 -3.67
C THR A 90 -2.83 -16.04 -2.94
N TYR A 91 -2.46 -16.22 -1.68
CA TYR A 91 -1.80 -15.18 -0.92
C TYR A 91 -0.45 -14.83 -1.53
N LYS A 92 -0.19 -13.54 -1.67
CA LYS A 92 1.07 -12.95 -2.08
C LYS A 92 1.64 -12.10 -0.96
N ASP A 93 2.93 -12.24 -0.73
CA ASP A 93 3.64 -11.56 0.33
C ASP A 93 4.05 -10.16 -0.12
N PHE A 94 3.79 -9.18 0.74
CA PHE A 94 4.17 -7.81 0.53
C PHE A 94 4.75 -7.21 1.80
N ARG A 95 5.68 -6.28 1.60
CA ARG A 95 6.26 -5.47 2.65
C ARG A 95 6.30 -4.02 2.19
N ILE A 96 5.73 -3.14 2.99
CA ILE A 96 5.76 -1.70 2.78
C ILE A 96 6.58 -1.08 3.90
N ILE A 97 7.54 -0.24 3.54
CA ILE A 97 8.28 0.61 4.47
C ILE A 97 8.04 2.07 4.07
N TRP A 98 7.78 2.93 5.05
CA TRP A 98 7.63 4.37 4.84
C TRP A 98 8.44 5.16 5.87
N ASP A 99 9.75 5.15 5.70
CA ASP A 99 10.74 5.83 6.54
C ASP A 99 11.64 6.73 5.69
N ASP A 100 12.38 7.64 6.34
CA ASP A 100 13.35 8.54 5.69
C ASP A 100 12.82 9.16 4.38
N ASP A 101 11.59 9.68 4.46
CA ASP A 101 10.87 10.33 3.36
C ASP A 101 10.64 9.44 2.13
N THR A 102 10.81 8.13 2.25
CA THR A 102 10.74 7.17 1.15
C THR A 102 9.70 6.08 1.44
N ILE A 103 8.82 5.85 0.47
CA ILE A 103 7.90 4.72 0.46
C ILE A 103 8.52 3.63 -0.42
N ASN A 104 8.75 2.45 0.15
CA ASN A 104 9.22 1.27 -0.55
C ASN A 104 8.18 0.16 -0.47
N VAL A 105 7.87 -0.45 -1.61
CA VAL A 105 6.98 -1.61 -1.70
C VAL A 105 7.73 -2.79 -2.32
N SER A 106 7.89 -3.85 -1.55
CA SER A 106 8.60 -5.07 -1.95
C SER A 106 7.66 -6.26 -2.01
N ARG A 107 8.00 -7.26 -2.85
CA ARG A 107 7.40 -8.60 -2.79
C ARG A 107 8.20 -9.45 -1.81
N GLY A 108 7.53 -10.10 -0.87
CA GLY A 108 8.17 -10.83 0.23
C GLY A 108 7.94 -10.18 1.59
N LEU A 109 8.30 -10.88 2.67
CA LEU A 109 8.09 -10.44 4.06
C LEU A 109 9.38 -10.01 4.77
N ASP A 110 10.54 -10.16 4.12
CA ASP A 110 11.86 -9.84 4.69
C ASP A 110 12.49 -8.59 4.07
N ASP A 111 13.62 -8.17 4.66
CA ASP A 111 14.42 -7.00 4.29
C ASP A 111 15.38 -7.23 3.13
N SER A 112 15.55 -8.47 2.67
CA SER A 112 16.40 -8.78 1.52
C SER A 112 15.71 -8.50 0.18
N CYS A 113 14.39 -8.33 0.19
CA CYS A 113 13.57 -8.15 -1.00
C CYS A 113 13.65 -6.72 -1.56
N SER A 114 14.17 -6.57 -2.79
CA SER A 114 14.23 -5.28 -3.48
C SER A 114 12.84 -4.70 -3.77
N PRO A 115 12.63 -3.38 -3.58
CA PRO A 115 11.36 -2.75 -3.89
C PRO A 115 11.09 -2.77 -5.40
N PHE A 116 9.82 -2.95 -5.76
CA PHE A 116 9.34 -2.84 -7.13
C PHE A 116 8.55 -1.54 -7.38
N LEU A 117 8.13 -0.87 -6.29
CA LEU A 117 7.71 0.53 -6.30
C LEU A 117 8.51 1.27 -5.24
N THR A 118 8.99 2.45 -5.59
CA THR A 118 9.70 3.35 -4.68
C THR A 118 9.34 4.80 -4.97
N TRP A 119 9.14 5.59 -3.92
CA TRP A 119 8.96 7.02 -4.07
C TRP A 119 9.56 7.77 -2.89
N THR A 120 10.45 8.72 -3.18
CA THR A 120 11.01 9.63 -2.19
C THR A 120 10.32 10.98 -2.30
N SER A 121 9.76 11.43 -1.18
CA SER A 121 9.13 12.73 -1.05
C SER A 121 10.16 13.85 -1.19
N PRO A 122 9.84 14.93 -1.92
CA PRO A 122 10.71 16.11 -2.00
C PRO A 122 10.74 16.92 -0.69
N THR A 123 9.85 16.61 0.26
CA THR A 123 9.72 17.25 1.58
C THR A 123 9.55 16.20 2.66
N THR A 124 9.93 16.53 3.90
CA THR A 124 9.82 15.58 5.02
C THR A 124 8.37 15.21 5.33
N PHE A 125 8.12 13.94 5.68
CA PHE A 125 6.79 13.45 6.09
C PHE A 125 6.25 14.05 7.39
#